data_AF-A0A377XJR4-F1
#
_entry.id   AF-A0A377XJR4-F1
#
_cell.length_a   1.000
_cell.length_b   1.000
_cell.length_c   1.000
_cell.angle_alpha   90.00
_cell.angle_beta   90.00
_cell.angle_gamma   90.00
#
_symmetry.space_group_name_H-M   'P 1'
#
loop_
_entity.id
_entity.type
_entity.pdbx_description
1 polymer ?
#
loop_
_entity_poly.entity_id
_entity_poly.type
_entity_poly.pdbx_seq_one_letter_code
_entity_poly.pdbx_strand_id
1 'polypeptide(L)'
;MKQQAIRLDEALWSRPPESFVPHNLAGEGPRGGAPVEIAWPQKRNSSPRDILISLRLNFADFATAFTEVIDFVPYEDNLKQLARETL
;
A
#
# COMPACT_ATOMS: atom_id res chain seq x y z
N MET A 1 -9.98 -7.04 1.53
CA MET A 1 -8.69 -6.38 1.22
C MET A 1 -8.32 -6.41 -0.26
N LYS A 2 -8.46 -7.53 -1.01
CA LYS A 2 -8.24 -7.52 -2.48
C LYS A 2 -9.06 -6.45 -3.22
N GLN A 3 -10.33 -6.25 -2.85
CA GLN A 3 -11.16 -5.18 -3.45
C GLN A 3 -10.61 -3.77 -3.20
N GLN A 4 -9.91 -3.55 -2.09
CA GLN A 4 -9.26 -2.27 -1.82
C GLN A 4 -8.06 -2.06 -2.74
N ALA A 5 -7.27 -3.12 -2.99
CA ALA A 5 -6.16 -3.08 -3.94
C ALA A 5 -6.64 -2.75 -5.36
N ILE A 6 -7.70 -3.40 -5.85
CA ILE A 6 -8.30 -3.12 -7.17
C ILE A 6 -8.78 -1.67 -7.26
N ARG A 7 -9.50 -1.18 -6.24
CA ARG A 7 -9.95 0.22 -6.22
C ARG A 7 -8.79 1.21 -6.25
N LEU A 8 -7.68 0.88 -5.60
CA LEU A 8 -6.49 1.75 -5.60
C LEU A 8 -5.79 1.74 -6.96
N ASP A 9 -5.69 0.57 -7.59
CA ASP A 9 -5.17 0.41 -8.95
C ASP A 9 -5.95 1.27 -9.95
N GLU A 10 -7.27 1.15 -9.98
CA GLU A 10 -8.13 1.99 -10.82
C GLU A 10 -8.00 3.49 -10.49
N ALA A 11 -7.90 3.84 -9.20
CA ALA A 11 -7.81 5.23 -8.77
C ALA A 11 -6.49 5.90 -9.19
N LEU A 12 -5.36 5.18 -9.11
CA LEU A 12 -4.03 5.71 -9.45
C LEU A 12 -3.89 6.06 -10.93
N TRP A 13 -4.70 5.45 -11.81
CA TRP A 13 -4.75 5.86 -13.22
C TRP A 13 -5.38 7.24 -13.44
N SER A 14 -6.26 7.67 -12.54
CA SER A 14 -7.03 8.90 -12.68
C SER A 14 -6.51 10.06 -11.82
N ARG A 15 -5.58 9.79 -10.90
CA ARG A 15 -5.16 10.73 -9.85
C ARG A 15 -3.65 10.61 -9.57
N PRO A 16 -2.89 11.71 -9.70
CA PRO A 16 -3.28 13.01 -10.25
C PRO A 16 -3.63 12.93 -11.75
N PRO A 17 -4.62 13.70 -12.25
CA PRO A 17 -5.08 13.61 -13.65
C PRO A 17 -4.00 13.99 -14.68
N GLU A 18 -2.95 14.70 -14.28
CA GLU A 18 -1.81 15.07 -15.12
C GLU A 18 -0.56 14.19 -14.89
N SER A 19 -0.71 13.10 -14.15
CA SER A 19 0.41 12.24 -13.76
C SER A 19 0.22 10.82 -14.24
N PHE A 20 1.29 10.25 -14.80
CA PHE A 20 1.37 8.83 -15.08
C PHE A 20 2.18 8.17 -13.96
N VAL A 21 1.50 7.42 -13.09
CA VAL A 21 2.14 6.62 -12.05
C VAL A 21 2.19 5.18 -12.53
N PRO A 22 3.34 4.63 -12.95
CA PRO A 22 3.43 3.24 -13.35
C PRO A 22 3.24 2.31 -12.14
N HIS A 23 2.11 1.62 -12.10
CA HIS A 23 1.72 0.74 -11.01
C HIS A 23 1.08 -0.54 -11.53
N ASN A 24 1.08 -1.59 -10.71
CA ASN A 24 0.33 -2.84 -10.97
C ASN A 24 -0.03 -3.52 -9.65
N LEU A 25 -1.02 -4.42 -9.72
CA LEU A 25 -1.30 -5.38 -8.66
C LEU A 25 -0.12 -6.34 -8.46
N ALA A 26 0.08 -6.80 -7.23
CA ALA A 26 1.19 -7.71 -6.90
C ALA A 26 1.12 -9.04 -7.68
N GLY A 27 2.21 -9.35 -8.39
CA GLY A 27 2.33 -10.49 -9.30
C GLY A 27 1.91 -10.21 -10.75
N GLU A 28 1.55 -8.97 -11.08
CA GLU A 28 1.36 -8.50 -12.45
C GLU A 28 2.52 -7.59 -12.88
N GLY A 29 2.62 -7.31 -14.17
CA GLY A 29 3.63 -6.41 -14.72
C GLY A 29 4.99 -7.07 -15.05
N PRO A 30 6.06 -6.27 -15.15
CA PRO A 30 7.38 -6.74 -15.56
C PRO A 30 8.04 -7.62 -14.48
N ARG A 31 9.13 -8.31 -14.83
CA ARG A 31 9.92 -9.09 -13.85
C ARG A 31 10.46 -8.12 -12.78
N GLY A 32 10.12 -8.38 -11.52
CA GLY A 32 10.43 -7.50 -10.39
C GLY A 32 9.28 -6.56 -9.98
N GLY A 33 8.17 -6.55 -10.71
CA GLY A 33 7.00 -5.71 -10.44
C GLY A 33 7.13 -4.29 -11.00
N ALA A 34 6.01 -3.56 -11.03
CA ALA A 34 6.00 -2.14 -11.41
C ALA A 34 6.70 -1.27 -10.34
N PRO A 35 7.11 -0.02 -10.65
CA PRO A 35 7.68 0.89 -9.66
C PRO A 35 6.83 1.04 -8.40
N VAL A 36 5.51 1.19 -8.58
CA VAL A 36 4.53 1.09 -7.49
C VAL A 36 3.82 -0.25 -7.58
N GLU A 37 3.82 -1.02 -6.49
CA GLU A 37 3.17 -2.32 -6.43
C GLU A 37 2.08 -2.34 -5.36
N ILE A 38 0.88 -2.80 -5.74
CA ILE A 38 -0.28 -2.81 -4.86
C ILE A 38 -0.52 -4.23 -4.38
N ALA A 39 -0.21 -4.47 -3.11
CA ALA A 39 -0.33 -5.77 -2.47
C ALA A 39 -1.50 -5.83 -1.46
N TRP A 40 -1.90 -7.05 -1.11
CA TRP A 40 -2.86 -7.36 -0.06
C TRP A 40 -2.37 -8.58 0.71
N PRO A 41 -2.89 -8.92 1.91
CA PRO A 41 -2.23 -9.88 2.81
C PRO A 41 -1.89 -11.26 2.22
N GLN A 42 -2.66 -11.74 1.25
CA GLN A 42 -2.45 -13.02 0.59
C GLN A 42 -1.43 -12.98 -0.57
N LYS A 43 -0.87 -11.81 -0.89
CA LYS A 43 0.12 -11.62 -1.96
C LYS A 43 1.41 -11.04 -1.40
N ARG A 44 2.53 -11.69 -1.73
CA ARG A 44 3.88 -11.19 -1.45
C ARG A 44 4.31 -10.22 -2.52
N ASN A 45 5.18 -9.30 -2.14
CA ASN A 45 5.79 -8.36 -3.05
C ASN A 45 6.74 -9.09 -4.02
N SER A 46 6.86 -8.59 -5.24
CA SER A 46 7.68 -9.22 -6.28
C SER A 46 9.19 -9.03 -6.06
N SER A 47 9.57 -7.99 -5.31
CA SER A 47 10.96 -7.63 -5.01
C SER A 47 11.03 -6.84 -3.69
N PRO A 48 12.23 -6.66 -3.10
CA PRO A 48 12.47 -5.65 -2.07
C PRO A 48 12.05 -4.27 -2.58
N ARG A 49 11.54 -3.42 -1.69
CA ARG A 49 11.07 -2.06 -1.97
C ARG A 49 11.57 -1.14 -0.86
N ASP A 50 11.83 0.11 -1.19
CA ASP A 50 12.43 1.06 -0.26
C ASP A 50 11.42 1.58 0.78
N ILE A 51 10.20 1.87 0.31
CA ILE A 51 9.12 2.50 1.10
C ILE A 51 7.88 1.60 1.12
N LEU A 52 7.28 1.45 2.30
CA LEU A 52 5.96 0.84 2.48
C LEU A 52 4.92 1.92 2.76
N ILE A 53 3.84 1.97 1.97
CA ILE A 53 2.63 2.73 2.32
C ILE A 53 1.59 1.73 2.83
N SER A 54 1.37 1.71 4.13
CA SER A 54 0.38 0.82 4.75
C SER A 54 -1.00 1.46 4.78
N LEU A 55 -2.00 0.71 4.32
CA LEU A 55 -3.42 1.04 4.52
C LEU A 55 -4.10 0.07 5.49
N ARG A 56 -3.30 -0.69 6.26
CA ARG A 56 -3.83 -1.63 7.24
C ARG A 56 -4.24 -0.89 8.50
N LEU A 57 -5.30 -1.37 9.12
CA LEU A 57 -5.75 -0.86 10.41
C LEU A 57 -4.90 -1.38 11.59
N ASN A 58 -4.17 -2.47 11.37
CA ASN A 58 -3.32 -3.11 12.38
C ASN A 58 -1.89 -3.12 11.89
N PHE A 59 -0.94 -3.11 12.82
CA PHE A 59 0.48 -3.18 12.51
C PHE A 59 0.79 -4.40 11.63
N ALA A 60 1.59 -4.17 10.59
CA ALA A 60 2.04 -5.20 9.68
C ALA A 60 3.41 -5.71 10.13
N ASP A 61 3.52 -6.96 10.59
CA ASP A 61 4.81 -7.52 11.04
C ASP A 61 5.94 -7.40 9.99
N PHE A 62 5.57 -7.43 8.70
CA PHE A 62 6.52 -7.27 7.58
C PHE A 62 6.97 -5.83 7.34
N ALA A 63 6.39 -4.83 8.01
CA ALA A 63 6.80 -3.43 7.92
C ALA A 63 8.28 -3.25 8.34
N THR A 64 8.77 -4.13 9.22
CA THR A 64 10.18 -4.20 9.64
C THR A 64 11.16 -4.50 8.49
N ALA A 65 10.69 -5.03 7.37
CA ALA A 65 11.52 -5.29 6.19
C ALA A 65 11.77 -4.04 5.32
N PHE A 66 11.14 -2.91 5.66
CA PHE A 66 11.22 -1.67 4.89
C PHE A 66 11.99 -0.62 5.69
N THR A 67 12.76 0.20 4.98
CA THR A 67 13.55 1.27 5.63
C THR A 67 12.67 2.45 6.00
N GLU A 68 11.63 2.68 5.21
CA GLU A 68 10.65 3.75 5.42
C GLU A 68 9.23 3.19 5.38
N VAL A 69 8.41 3.62 6.34
CA VAL A 69 7.01 3.19 6.48
C VAL A 69 6.14 4.43 6.64
N ILE A 70 5.15 4.56 5.77
CA ILE A 70 4.11 5.59 5.81
C ILE A 70 2.82 4.91 6.25
N ASP A 71 2.23 5.43 7.33
CA ASP A 71 0.92 5.01 7.84
C ASP A 71 0.00 6.24 8.00
N PHE A 72 -1.30 6.00 8.20
CA PHE A 72 -2.32 7.03 8.27
C PHE A 72 -3.08 6.98 9.59
N VAL A 73 -3.32 8.17 10.16
CA VAL A 73 -4.27 8.34 11.26
C VAL A 73 -5.60 8.80 10.67
N PRO A 74 -6.65 7.96 10.65
CA PRO A 74 -7.94 8.37 10.09
C PRO A 74 -8.58 9.50 10.90
N TYR A 75 -9.39 10.33 10.23
CA TYR A 75 -10.04 11.49 10.86
C TYR A 75 -11.11 11.10 11.89
N GLU A 76 -11.80 9.97 11.67
CA GLU A 76 -12.85 9.46 12.54
C GLU A 76 -12.32 9.17 13.96
N ASP A 77 -12.94 9.74 14.99
CA ASP A 77 -12.45 9.64 16.38
C ASP A 77 -12.32 8.19 16.87
N ASN A 78 -13.21 7.29 16.43
CA ASN A 78 -13.16 5.87 16.76
C ASN A 78 -11.92 5.16 16.17
N LEU A 79 -11.39 5.65 15.04
CA LEU A 79 -10.22 5.07 14.38
C LEU A 79 -8.90 5.71 14.86
N LYS A 80 -8.95 6.88 15.51
CA LYS A 80 -7.76 7.50 16.13
C LYS A 80 -7.18 6.64 17.25
N GLN A 81 -8.02 5.95 18.02
CA GLN A 81 -7.54 5.06 19.07
C GLN A 81 -6.78 3.87 18.48
N LEU A 82 -7.27 3.30 17.39
CA LEU A 82 -6.60 2.19 16.71
C LEU A 82 -5.26 2.61 16.10
N ALA A 83 -5.18 3.81 15.52
CA ALA A 83 -3.92 4.34 14.99
C ALA A 83 -2.87 4.66 16.07
N ARG A 84 -3.28 4.87 17.33
CA ARG A 84 -2.32 5.04 18.46
C ARG A 84 -1.61 3.74 18.82
N GLU A 85 -2.16 2.58 18.48
CA GLU A 85 -1.55 1.28 18.77
C GLU A 85 -0.50 0.87 17.71
N THR A 86 -0.48 1.56 16.56
CA THR A 86 0.38 1.23 15.42
C THR A 86 1.49 2.26 15.13
N LEU A 87 1.43 3.44 15.77
CA LEU A 87 2.49 4.47 15.79
C LEU A 87 3.56 4.14 16.82
#